data_AF-A0A4P2Q8M6-F1
#
_entry.id   AF-A0A4P2Q8M6-F1
#
_cell.length_a   1.000
_cell.length_b   1.000
_cell.length_c   1.000
_cell.angle_alpha   90.00
_cell.angle_beta   90.00
_cell.angle_gamma   90.00
#
_symmetry.space_group_name_H-M   'P 1'
#
loop_
_entity.id
_entity.type
_entity.pdbx_description
1 polymer ?
#
loop_
_entity_poly.entity_id
_entity_poly.type
_entity_poly.pdbx_seq_one_letter_code
_entity_poly.pdbx_strand_id
1 'polypeptide(L)'
;MRHPSLHHVPLACLLGLAAAGLHGACAPDSGIDGSMSPAEGAGPGGDLDSGGDPEPDAGLLGDAPAEVPLDPDAACGLVTEEAVIVPLNLYIMMDKSSSMTGDQWESAKAGLTAFVNGARFAGVRVALRFFPRDADAAPACDQFAYMTPLVPFGPLPDNAPAIIETIEAESPDGLSTPIYPALGGAILMGSEVAKNHPGQASAVLLVTDGQPQGPADRCGAVDPEDPAAIAALARAGADGVNGLPPVRTFVIGLPGVDQRIAHQIAAAGGTDAAVLVGATNTAAEFQNALAKVTGQALPCELEIPSQVAGGQVSFRDVNVLFALDGAPQEVLPQSPGCDGPGWRYDDPDRPTALTLCPATCEAARSASAARIQILLGCETVIR
;
A
#
# COMPACT_ATOMS: atom_id res chain seq x y z
N MET A 1 -1.71 71.65 33.22
CA MET A 1 -2.72 70.83 33.92
C MET A 1 -2.22 69.39 33.95
N ARG A 2 -2.47 68.71 35.06
CA ARG A 2 -1.70 67.58 35.60
C ARG A 2 -1.82 66.28 34.77
N HIS A 3 -0.69 65.60 34.59
CA HIS A 3 -0.62 64.15 34.36
C HIS A 3 -1.10 63.37 35.60
N PRO A 4 -1.67 62.18 35.39
CA PRO A 4 -1.06 60.97 35.98
C PRO A 4 -1.23 59.75 35.04
N SER A 5 -0.69 58.56 35.25
CA SER A 5 0.53 58.02 35.87
C SER A 5 0.54 56.55 35.43
N LEU A 6 1.70 56.06 35.02
CA LEU A 6 1.95 54.63 34.76
C LEU A 6 1.81 53.83 36.07
N HIS A 7 1.15 52.67 36.01
CA HIS A 7 1.30 51.63 37.03
C HIS A 7 1.72 50.32 36.37
N HIS A 8 3.00 49.99 36.58
CA HIS A 8 3.52 48.64 36.53
C HIS A 8 2.96 47.82 37.70
N VAL A 9 2.57 46.58 37.43
CA VAL A 9 2.37 45.54 38.45
C VAL A 9 3.26 44.35 38.06
N PRO A 10 4.29 44.02 38.87
CA PRO A 10 4.91 42.71 38.88
C PRO A 10 4.33 41.88 40.04
N LEU A 11 4.08 40.59 39.84
CA LEU A 11 4.02 39.65 40.96
C LEU A 11 4.54 38.28 40.54
N ALA A 12 5.60 37.87 41.22
CA ALA A 12 6.26 36.59 41.11
C ALA A 12 5.78 35.63 42.22
N CYS A 13 5.99 34.34 41.96
CA CYS A 13 6.25 33.23 42.89
C CYS A 13 5.17 32.73 43.88
N LEU A 14 4.86 31.42 43.74
CA LEU A 14 4.71 30.36 44.76
C LEU A 14 4.45 29.06 43.95
N LEU A 15 5.36 28.09 43.73
CA LEU A 15 6.20 27.24 44.59
C LEU A 15 5.40 26.27 45.50
N GLY A 16 5.41 24.99 45.11
CA GLY A 16 5.06 23.76 45.86
C GLY A 16 5.08 22.57 44.87
N LEU A 17 6.10 21.70 44.78
CA LEU A 17 6.53 20.61 45.70
C LEU A 17 5.35 19.83 46.30
N ALA A 18 5.26 18.50 46.33
CA ALA A 18 6.08 17.37 45.87
C ALA A 18 5.25 16.07 46.04
N ALA A 19 5.55 15.01 45.28
CA ALA A 19 5.52 13.62 45.79
C ALA A 19 6.12 12.65 44.75
N ALA A 20 7.28 12.09 45.10
CA ALA A 20 7.93 10.97 44.42
C ALA A 20 7.46 9.64 45.02
N GLY A 21 7.44 8.59 44.19
CA GLY A 21 7.30 7.19 44.60
C GLY A 21 8.04 6.29 43.61
N LEU A 22 9.12 5.66 44.08
CA LEU A 22 10.07 4.80 43.37
C LEU A 22 9.53 3.40 43.00
N HIS A 23 10.35 2.71 42.20
CA HIS A 23 10.59 1.25 42.04
C HIS A 23 10.04 0.66 40.71
N GLY A 24 10.82 0.05 39.82
CA GLY A 24 12.24 -0.32 39.84
C GLY A 24 12.63 -0.93 38.48
N ALA A 25 13.87 -0.68 38.06
CA ALA A 25 14.51 -1.32 36.93
C ALA A 25 15.26 -2.58 37.41
N CYS A 26 15.29 -3.65 36.59
CA CYS A 26 16.30 -4.70 36.66
C CYS A 26 16.39 -5.50 35.34
N ALA A 27 17.54 -5.38 34.69
CA ALA A 27 18.33 -6.44 34.05
C ALA A 27 19.81 -6.03 34.30
N PRO A 28 20.84 -6.91 34.19
CA PRO A 28 20.90 -8.29 33.71
C PRO A 28 21.61 -9.25 34.71
N ASP A 29 21.72 -10.55 34.44
CA ASP A 29 23.02 -11.26 34.52
C ASP A 29 22.98 -12.67 33.89
N SER A 30 24.14 -13.06 33.36
CA SER A 30 24.52 -14.38 32.86
C SER A 30 25.06 -15.24 34.00
N GLY A 31 24.88 -16.56 33.94
CA GLY A 31 25.42 -17.45 34.97
C GLY A 31 25.38 -18.91 34.55
N ILE A 32 26.58 -19.44 34.29
CA ILE A 32 26.92 -20.78 33.82
C ILE A 32 26.91 -21.78 35.00
N ASP A 33 26.71 -23.05 34.65
CA ASP A 33 27.32 -24.27 35.22
C ASP A 33 26.45 -25.23 36.06
N GLY A 34 26.52 -26.51 35.73
CA GLY A 34 25.81 -27.58 36.44
C GLY A 34 25.54 -28.85 35.65
N SER A 35 26.61 -29.48 35.16
CA SER A 35 26.68 -30.79 34.52
C SER A 35 26.07 -31.95 35.35
N MET A 36 25.31 -32.86 34.72
CA MET A 36 25.33 -34.32 35.02
C MET A 36 24.57 -35.19 33.98
N SER A 37 25.37 -35.93 33.21
CA SER A 37 25.26 -37.20 32.44
C SER A 37 23.96 -38.05 32.30
N PRO A 38 23.93 -38.94 31.27
CA PRO A 38 22.72 -39.50 30.66
C PRO A 38 22.36 -40.90 31.13
N ALA A 39 21.18 -41.39 30.74
CA ALA A 39 20.80 -42.80 30.86
C ALA A 39 20.36 -43.36 29.51
N GLU A 40 21.20 -44.24 28.96
CA GLU A 40 20.83 -45.28 27.99
C GLU A 40 19.90 -46.31 28.64
N GLY A 41 19.01 -46.88 27.85
CA GLY A 41 18.21 -48.05 28.22
C GLY A 41 17.95 -48.92 27.00
N ALA A 42 18.71 -50.00 26.88
CA ALA A 42 18.63 -50.99 25.81
C ALA A 42 17.92 -52.28 26.27
N GLY A 43 17.10 -52.85 25.37
CA GLY A 43 16.77 -54.28 25.21
C GLY A 43 15.79 -54.93 26.20
N PRO A 44 15.35 -56.21 26.00
CA PRO A 44 15.87 -57.19 25.02
C PRO A 44 14.85 -58.19 24.36
N GLY A 45 15.36 -59.07 23.48
CA GLY A 45 14.84 -60.42 23.14
C GLY A 45 14.58 -60.64 21.63
N GLY A 46 15.43 -61.33 20.85
CA GLY A 46 15.57 -62.81 20.67
C GLY A 46 14.71 -63.25 19.45
N ASP A 47 15.09 -64.04 18.44
CA ASP A 47 16.07 -65.12 18.24
C ASP A 47 16.29 -65.40 16.71
N LEU A 48 17.52 -65.82 16.38
CA LEU A 48 17.99 -66.89 15.46
C LEU A 48 17.27 -67.28 14.13
N ASP A 49 18.07 -67.23 13.04
CA ASP A 49 18.46 -68.34 12.13
C ASP A 49 18.17 -68.26 10.61
N SER A 50 19.16 -68.79 9.89
CA SER A 50 19.23 -69.31 8.50
C SER A 50 19.44 -68.36 7.33
N GLY A 51 20.65 -68.46 6.77
CA GLY A 51 21.01 -67.99 5.43
C GLY A 51 20.84 -69.04 4.33
N GLY A 52 21.00 -68.60 3.08
CA GLY A 52 21.15 -69.45 1.89
C GLY A 52 20.68 -68.79 0.59
N ASP A 53 21.61 -68.08 -0.08
CA ASP A 53 21.92 -67.91 -1.53
C ASP A 53 20.88 -68.17 -2.67
N PRO A 54 21.14 -67.79 -3.94
CA PRO A 54 21.48 -66.47 -4.49
C PRO A 54 20.73 -66.13 -5.83
N GLU A 55 20.97 -64.91 -6.35
CA GLU A 55 20.94 -64.51 -7.78
C GLU A 55 19.61 -64.17 -8.53
N PRO A 56 19.70 -63.39 -9.64
CA PRO A 56 18.83 -62.25 -9.96
C PRO A 56 17.79 -62.54 -11.05
N ASP A 57 16.85 -61.61 -11.30
CA ASP A 57 16.63 -60.94 -12.60
C ASP A 57 15.26 -60.22 -12.66
N ALA A 58 15.25 -59.13 -13.42
CA ALA A 58 14.15 -58.52 -14.16
C ALA A 58 12.90 -57.98 -13.44
N GLY A 59 12.82 -56.64 -13.41
CA GLY A 59 11.73 -55.94 -14.08
C GLY A 59 10.52 -55.57 -13.25
N LEU A 60 10.53 -54.34 -12.71
CA LEU A 60 9.29 -53.61 -12.44
C LEU A 60 9.45 -52.16 -12.87
N LEU A 61 8.71 -51.79 -13.92
CA LEU A 61 8.42 -50.42 -14.29
C LEU A 61 7.68 -49.78 -13.11
N GLY A 62 8.33 -48.84 -12.43
CA GLY A 62 7.80 -48.13 -11.28
C GLY A 62 7.94 -46.64 -11.47
N ASP A 63 6.80 -46.02 -11.77
CA ASP A 63 6.40 -44.65 -11.52
C ASP A 63 7.15 -43.49 -12.18
N ALA A 64 6.41 -42.78 -13.02
CA ALA A 64 6.67 -41.39 -13.34
C ALA A 64 6.89 -40.62 -12.03
N PRO A 65 7.87 -39.71 -11.95
CA PRO A 65 8.02 -38.90 -10.75
C PRO A 65 6.72 -38.10 -10.58
N ALA A 66 6.05 -38.31 -9.44
CA ALA A 66 5.14 -37.29 -8.95
C ALA A 66 5.95 -35.99 -8.89
N GLU A 67 5.42 -34.91 -9.47
CA GLU A 67 6.05 -33.59 -9.41
C GLU A 67 6.15 -33.19 -7.92
N VAL A 68 7.29 -33.49 -7.32
CA VAL A 68 7.58 -33.06 -5.95
C VAL A 68 7.88 -31.56 -6.05
N PRO A 69 7.13 -30.71 -5.33
CA PRO A 69 7.43 -29.28 -5.26
C PRO A 69 8.89 -29.10 -4.86
N LEU A 70 9.62 -28.24 -5.57
CA LEU A 70 11.00 -27.94 -5.24
C LEU A 70 11.06 -27.42 -3.80
N ASP A 71 11.92 -28.04 -2.99
CA ASP A 71 12.25 -27.54 -1.67
C ASP A 71 12.91 -26.14 -1.82
N PRO A 72 12.43 -25.11 -1.11
CA PRO A 72 13.05 -23.79 -1.10
C PRO A 72 14.57 -23.82 -0.85
N ASP A 73 15.06 -24.77 -0.05
CA ASP A 73 16.48 -24.91 0.26
C ASP A 73 17.31 -25.52 -0.89
N ALA A 74 16.64 -26.09 -1.90
CA ALA A 74 17.24 -26.68 -3.10
C ALA A 74 17.18 -25.76 -4.34
N ALA A 75 16.52 -24.59 -4.24
CA ALA A 75 16.41 -23.64 -5.34
C ALA A 75 17.74 -22.89 -5.58
N CYS A 76 18.20 -22.84 -6.83
CA CYS A 76 19.39 -22.05 -7.20
C CYS A 76 19.07 -20.56 -7.38
N GLY A 77 17.79 -20.21 -7.58
CA GLY A 77 17.31 -18.85 -7.60
C GLY A 77 15.97 -18.74 -6.85
N LEU A 78 15.90 -17.80 -5.91
CA LEU A 78 14.68 -17.42 -5.23
C LEU A 78 14.34 -15.99 -5.63
N VAL A 79 13.18 -15.81 -6.26
CA VAL A 79 12.59 -14.50 -6.49
C VAL A 79 11.35 -14.41 -5.62
N THR A 80 11.39 -13.58 -4.60
CA THR A 80 10.26 -13.38 -3.69
C THR A 80 9.63 -12.04 -4.03
N GLU A 81 8.41 -12.09 -4.53
CA GLU A 81 7.57 -10.92 -4.79
C GLU A 81 6.41 -10.93 -3.79
N GLU A 82 6.56 -10.12 -2.75
CA GLU A 82 5.55 -9.96 -1.72
C GLU A 82 4.77 -8.67 -1.96
N ALA A 83 3.45 -8.75 -2.13
CA ALA A 83 2.60 -7.61 -1.82
C ALA A 83 2.55 -7.48 -0.30
N VAL A 84 3.58 -6.89 0.29
CA VAL A 84 3.56 -6.49 1.69
C VAL A 84 2.56 -5.35 1.81
N ILE A 85 1.41 -5.62 2.43
CA ILE A 85 0.45 -4.57 2.79
C ILE A 85 1.11 -3.71 3.86
N VAL A 86 1.79 -2.65 3.45
CA VAL A 86 2.17 -1.59 4.38
C VAL A 86 0.87 -0.92 4.82
N PRO A 87 0.52 -0.90 6.12
CA PRO A 87 -0.70 -0.22 6.56
C PRO A 87 -0.68 1.22 6.05
N LEU A 88 -1.74 1.61 5.36
CA LEU A 88 -1.82 2.90 4.68
C LEU A 88 -2.74 3.86 5.45
N ASN A 89 -2.26 5.08 5.62
CA ASN A 89 -3.06 6.24 6.00
C ASN A 89 -3.37 7.07 4.75
N LEU A 90 -4.62 7.03 4.30
CA LEU A 90 -5.10 7.71 3.10
C LEU A 90 -5.96 8.93 3.45
N TYR A 91 -5.49 10.13 3.13
CA TYR A 91 -6.31 11.34 3.22
C TYR A 91 -6.96 11.63 1.86
N ILE A 92 -8.27 11.51 1.79
CA ILE A 92 -9.05 11.83 0.60
C ILE A 92 -9.40 13.30 0.61
N MET A 93 -8.93 14.01 -0.42
CA MET A 93 -9.25 15.40 -0.71
C MET A 93 -10.10 15.41 -1.98
N MET A 94 -11.40 15.64 -1.83
CA MET A 94 -12.38 15.49 -2.91
C MET A 94 -12.97 16.83 -3.35
N ASP A 95 -13.00 17.05 -4.65
CA ASP A 95 -13.58 18.24 -5.26
C ASP A 95 -15.10 18.24 -5.12
N LYS A 96 -15.65 19.34 -4.62
CA LYS A 96 -17.07 19.66 -4.55
C LYS A 96 -17.38 20.96 -5.31
N SER A 97 -16.53 21.35 -6.26
CA SER A 97 -16.85 22.43 -7.19
C SER A 97 -18.14 22.14 -7.97
N SER A 98 -18.81 23.19 -8.42
CA SER A 98 -20.00 23.10 -9.25
C SER A 98 -19.80 22.37 -10.58
N SER A 99 -18.57 22.23 -11.08
CA SER A 99 -18.26 21.39 -12.25
C SER A 99 -18.58 19.93 -12.01
N MET A 100 -18.44 19.46 -10.77
CA MET A 100 -18.72 18.07 -10.39
C MET A 100 -20.21 17.71 -10.43
N THR A 101 -21.12 18.68 -10.64
CA THR A 101 -22.57 18.42 -10.63
C THR A 101 -22.98 17.35 -11.64
N GLY A 102 -23.84 16.42 -11.20
CA GLY A 102 -24.39 15.38 -12.06
C GLY A 102 -23.55 14.10 -12.04
N ASP A 103 -23.24 13.56 -13.22
CA ASP A 103 -22.63 12.23 -13.34
C ASP A 103 -21.25 12.14 -12.68
N GLN A 104 -20.48 13.23 -12.63
CA GLN A 104 -19.17 13.27 -11.96
C GLN A 104 -19.28 13.08 -10.45
N TRP A 105 -20.20 13.79 -9.79
CA TRP A 105 -20.44 13.65 -8.34
C TRP A 105 -21.01 12.28 -8.01
N GLU A 106 -22.01 11.80 -8.75
CA GLU A 106 -22.59 10.47 -8.55
C GLU A 106 -21.56 9.36 -8.77
N SER A 107 -20.69 9.53 -9.78
CA SER A 107 -19.54 8.68 -10.03
C SER A 107 -18.57 8.64 -8.86
N ALA A 108 -18.17 9.81 -8.35
CA ALA A 108 -17.25 9.91 -7.23
C ALA A 108 -17.85 9.31 -5.95
N LYS A 109 -19.14 9.54 -5.68
CA LYS A 109 -19.89 8.90 -4.58
C LYS A 109 -19.90 7.38 -4.70
N ALA A 110 -20.25 6.86 -5.88
CA ALA A 110 -20.29 5.42 -6.12
C ALA A 110 -18.91 4.77 -5.96
N GLY A 111 -17.88 5.39 -6.55
CA GLY A 111 -16.49 4.92 -6.45
C GLY A 111 -15.99 4.93 -5.01
N LEU A 112 -16.21 6.02 -4.28
CA LEU A 112 -15.79 6.14 -2.88
C LEU A 112 -16.54 5.15 -1.99
N THR A 113 -17.86 5.01 -2.15
CA THR A 113 -18.68 4.04 -1.43
C THR A 113 -18.22 2.61 -1.68
N ALA A 114 -17.90 2.28 -2.94
CA ALA A 114 -17.39 0.97 -3.31
C ALA A 114 -15.98 0.72 -2.75
N PHE A 115 -15.16 1.75 -2.60
CA PHE A 115 -13.85 1.66 -1.95
C PHE A 115 -13.97 1.41 -0.45
N VAL A 116 -14.71 2.27 0.29
CA VAL A 116 -14.74 2.16 1.75
C VAL A 116 -15.41 0.88 2.26
N ASN A 117 -16.29 0.28 1.46
CA ASN A 117 -16.91 -1.02 1.75
C ASN A 117 -16.13 -2.23 1.21
N GLY A 118 -15.04 -2.01 0.45
CA GLY A 118 -14.30 -3.11 -0.17
C GLY A 118 -13.48 -3.88 0.87
N ALA A 119 -13.76 -5.18 1.04
CA ALA A 119 -13.08 -6.04 2.00
C ALA A 119 -11.54 -6.07 1.83
N ARG A 120 -11.06 -5.95 0.58
CA ARG A 120 -9.62 -5.84 0.28
C ARG A 120 -8.96 -4.64 0.95
N PHE A 121 -9.70 -3.56 1.21
CA PHE A 121 -9.17 -2.34 1.84
C PHE A 121 -9.29 -2.35 3.38
N ALA A 122 -9.63 -3.48 3.98
CA ALA A 122 -9.69 -3.62 5.43
C ALA A 122 -8.37 -3.21 6.09
N GLY A 123 -8.47 -2.42 7.17
CA GLY A 123 -7.31 -1.90 7.89
C GLY A 123 -6.67 -0.64 7.29
N VAL A 124 -7.00 -0.25 6.05
CA VAL A 124 -6.60 1.06 5.50
C VAL A 124 -7.27 2.14 6.34
N ARG A 125 -6.50 3.11 6.82
CA ARG A 125 -7.02 4.22 7.60
C ARG A 125 -7.36 5.36 6.67
N VAL A 126 -8.63 5.72 6.60
CA VAL A 126 -9.13 6.71 5.65
C VAL A 126 -9.64 7.92 6.39
N ALA A 127 -9.31 9.11 5.91
CA ALA A 127 -9.92 10.37 6.29
C ALA A 127 -10.48 11.07 5.04
N LEU A 128 -11.47 11.93 5.22
CA LEU A 128 -12.12 12.65 4.11
C LEU A 128 -12.22 14.13 4.40
N ARG A 129 -11.98 14.94 3.37
CA ARG A 129 -12.36 16.35 3.31
C ARG A 129 -12.68 16.78 1.90
N PHE A 130 -13.55 17.78 1.78
CA PHE A 130 -13.91 18.41 0.52
C PHE A 130 -13.17 19.74 0.28
N PHE A 131 -13.02 20.09 -1.00
CA PHE A 131 -12.63 21.43 -1.44
C PHE A 131 -13.54 21.87 -2.60
N PRO A 132 -13.89 23.15 -2.74
CA PRO A 132 -13.52 24.26 -1.86
C PRO A 132 -14.18 24.15 -0.48
N ARG A 133 -13.59 24.80 0.52
CA ARG A 133 -14.21 24.96 1.84
C ARG A 133 -15.34 25.98 1.75
N ASP A 134 -16.30 25.85 2.64
CA ASP A 134 -17.30 26.89 2.86
C ASP A 134 -16.60 28.20 3.26
N ALA A 135 -17.24 29.32 2.92
CA ALA A 135 -16.71 30.64 3.23
C ALA A 135 -16.59 30.80 4.76
N ASP A 136 -15.37 31.03 5.23
CA ASP A 136 -15.06 31.27 6.63
C ASP A 136 -14.04 32.41 6.77
N ALA A 137 -13.54 32.63 7.99
CA ALA A 137 -12.57 33.68 8.28
C ALA A 137 -11.12 33.29 7.93
N ALA A 138 -10.86 32.03 7.55
CA ALA A 138 -9.50 31.60 7.25
C ALA A 138 -9.08 32.12 5.86
N PRO A 139 -7.82 32.57 5.70
CA PRO A 139 -7.35 33.06 4.41
C PRO A 139 -7.48 31.99 3.33
N ALA A 140 -7.91 32.40 2.14
CA ALA A 140 -8.28 31.45 1.09
C ALA A 140 -7.11 30.57 0.59
N CYS A 141 -5.88 31.08 0.71
CA CYS A 141 -4.64 30.37 0.39
C CYS A 141 -4.02 29.61 1.58
N ASP A 142 -4.66 29.62 2.75
CA ASP A 142 -4.11 28.96 3.93
C ASP A 142 -4.25 27.42 3.82
N GLN A 143 -3.12 26.75 3.64
CA GLN A 143 -3.05 25.28 3.58
C GLN A 143 -3.47 24.64 4.91
N PHE A 144 -3.21 25.28 6.05
CA PHE A 144 -3.63 24.75 7.36
C PHE A 144 -5.15 24.69 7.47
N ALA A 145 -5.85 25.53 6.72
CA ALA A 145 -7.30 25.55 6.66
C ALA A 145 -7.87 24.25 6.06
N TYR A 146 -7.09 23.51 5.26
CA TYR A 146 -7.40 22.18 4.69
C TYR A 146 -6.80 21.01 5.47
N MET A 147 -5.96 21.26 6.47
CA MET A 147 -5.23 20.21 7.19
C MET A 147 -6.17 19.27 7.96
N THR A 148 -7.09 19.79 8.77
CA THR A 148 -8.00 18.97 9.59
C THR A 148 -9.05 18.25 8.73
N PRO A 149 -9.16 16.92 8.77
CA PRO A 149 -10.22 16.21 8.05
C PRO A 149 -11.62 16.56 8.54
N LEU A 150 -12.60 16.51 7.64
CA LEU A 150 -14.02 16.58 8.01
C LEU A 150 -14.46 15.26 8.66
N VAL A 151 -14.04 14.14 8.06
CA VAL A 151 -14.12 12.81 8.68
C VAL A 151 -12.73 12.41 9.15
N PRO A 152 -12.50 12.22 10.46
CA PRO A 152 -11.20 11.83 11.00
C PRO A 152 -10.71 10.48 10.46
N PHE A 153 -9.40 10.24 10.57
CA PHE A 153 -8.80 8.95 10.20
C PHE A 153 -9.36 7.81 11.05
N GLY A 154 -9.95 6.82 10.39
CA GLY A 154 -10.36 5.57 11.00
C GLY A 154 -10.09 4.39 10.07
N PRO A 155 -9.86 3.18 10.61
CA PRO A 155 -9.67 1.98 9.80
C PRO A 155 -10.97 1.61 9.07
N LEU A 156 -10.84 1.07 7.86
CA LEU A 156 -11.94 0.42 7.16
C LEU A 156 -12.14 -1.02 7.67
N PRO A 157 -13.39 -1.54 7.72
CA PRO A 157 -14.63 -0.87 7.30
C PRO A 157 -15.26 0.03 8.37
N ASP A 158 -14.72 0.10 9.59
CA ASP A 158 -15.35 0.83 10.71
C ASP A 158 -15.61 2.31 10.41
N ASN A 159 -14.74 2.96 9.62
CA ASN A 159 -14.90 4.36 9.24
C ASN A 159 -15.80 4.58 8.01
N ALA A 160 -16.21 3.51 7.31
CA ALA A 160 -17.01 3.60 6.09
C ALA A 160 -18.36 4.31 6.29
N PRO A 161 -19.14 4.04 7.35
CA PRO A 161 -20.44 4.71 7.56
C PRO A 161 -20.30 6.23 7.68
N ALA A 162 -19.30 6.72 8.42
CA ALA A 162 -19.07 8.15 8.60
C ALA A 162 -18.70 8.86 7.28
N ILE A 163 -17.89 8.20 6.45
CA ILE A 163 -17.52 8.70 5.13
C ILE A 163 -18.75 8.77 4.21
N ILE A 164 -19.56 7.71 4.18
CA ILE A 164 -20.76 7.62 3.33
C ILE A 164 -21.80 8.65 3.77
N GLU A 165 -22.06 8.79 5.07
CA GLU A 165 -22.99 9.80 5.58
C GLU A 165 -22.54 11.22 5.22
N THR A 166 -21.24 11.49 5.33
CA THR A 166 -20.68 12.81 5.02
C THR A 166 -20.79 13.15 3.52
N ILE A 167 -20.52 12.19 2.63
CA ILE A 167 -20.62 12.45 1.18
C ILE A 167 -22.07 12.55 0.69
N GLU A 168 -23.01 11.80 1.29
CA GLU A 168 -24.44 11.91 0.95
C GLU A 168 -25.06 13.21 1.47
N ALA A 169 -24.51 13.79 2.53
CA ALA A 169 -24.95 15.09 3.07
C ALA A 169 -24.37 16.30 2.31
N GLU A 170 -23.37 16.09 1.45
CA GLU A 170 -22.64 17.15 0.73
C GLU A 170 -23.21 17.38 -0.68
N SER A 171 -23.03 18.59 -1.20
CA SER A 171 -23.42 18.94 -2.58
C SER A 171 -22.26 19.60 -3.33
N PRO A 172 -22.08 19.32 -4.63
CA PRO A 172 -21.06 19.96 -5.45
C PRO A 172 -21.49 21.40 -5.83
N ASP A 173 -21.45 22.33 -4.88
CA ASP A 173 -21.90 23.72 -5.04
C ASP A 173 -20.76 24.74 -4.96
N GLY A 174 -19.52 24.27 -4.90
CA GLY A 174 -18.33 25.09 -4.79
C GLY A 174 -18.11 26.00 -6.00
N LEU A 175 -17.81 27.27 -5.75
CA LEU A 175 -17.62 28.28 -6.80
C LEU A 175 -16.19 28.31 -7.40
N SER A 176 -15.28 27.50 -6.89
CA SER A 176 -13.89 27.41 -7.34
C SER A 176 -13.32 26.02 -7.08
N THR A 177 -12.15 25.74 -7.66
CA THR A 177 -11.43 24.46 -7.56
C THR A 177 -10.02 24.70 -6.97
N PRO A 178 -9.90 25.08 -5.68
CA PRO A 178 -8.64 25.51 -5.06
C PRO A 178 -7.71 24.32 -4.71
N ILE A 179 -7.21 23.65 -5.74
CA ILE A 179 -6.36 22.45 -5.60
C ILE A 179 -5.07 22.76 -4.83
N TYR A 180 -4.41 23.89 -5.07
CA TYR A 180 -3.14 24.23 -4.42
C TYR A 180 -3.22 24.24 -2.88
N PRO A 181 -4.10 25.04 -2.23
CA PRO A 181 -4.19 25.01 -0.77
C PRO A 181 -4.79 23.70 -0.23
N ALA A 182 -5.71 23.05 -0.98
CA ALA A 182 -6.30 21.78 -0.58
C ALA A 182 -5.28 20.65 -0.51
N LEU A 183 -4.48 20.47 -1.58
CA LEU A 183 -3.40 19.50 -1.63
C LEU A 183 -2.34 19.78 -0.58
N GLY A 184 -1.98 21.05 -0.37
CA GLY A 184 -1.01 21.43 0.66
C GLY A 184 -1.44 21.04 2.07
N GLY A 185 -2.69 21.33 2.45
CA GLY A 185 -3.24 20.90 3.73
C GLY A 185 -3.31 19.39 3.87
N ALA A 186 -3.67 18.68 2.80
CA ALA A 186 -3.69 17.23 2.80
C ALA A 186 -2.30 16.60 3.01
N ILE A 187 -1.26 17.15 2.36
CA ILE A 187 0.13 16.72 2.55
C ILE A 187 0.58 16.98 3.99
N LEU A 188 0.29 18.17 4.54
CA LEU A 188 0.65 18.51 5.92
C LEU A 188 0.02 17.53 6.92
N MET A 189 -1.26 17.19 6.75
CA MET A 189 -1.93 16.21 7.59
C MET A 189 -1.38 14.79 7.38
N GLY A 190 -1.10 14.39 6.13
CA GLY A 190 -0.45 13.12 5.83
C GLY A 190 0.90 12.97 6.54
N SER A 191 1.73 14.02 6.50
CA SER A 191 3.02 14.04 7.20
C SER A 191 2.84 13.96 8.72
N GLU A 192 1.84 14.63 9.29
CA GLU A 192 1.53 14.55 10.72
C GLU A 192 1.10 13.14 11.12
N VAL A 193 0.22 12.50 10.34
CA VAL A 193 -0.20 11.13 10.60
C VAL A 193 0.96 10.14 10.48
N ALA A 194 1.81 10.30 9.46
CA ALA A 194 2.98 9.46 9.26
C ALA A 194 3.99 9.56 10.42
N LYS A 195 4.18 10.75 11.02
CA LYS A 195 5.02 10.90 12.22
C LYS A 195 4.49 10.11 13.41
N ASN A 196 3.17 10.12 13.58
CA ASN A 196 2.49 9.47 14.70
C ASN A 196 2.26 7.96 14.47
N HIS A 197 2.54 7.45 13.28
CA HIS A 197 2.37 6.04 12.90
C HIS A 197 3.60 5.51 12.15
N PRO A 198 4.77 5.41 12.83
CA PRO A 198 6.00 4.95 12.18
C PRO A 198 5.83 3.52 11.61
N GLY A 199 6.36 3.29 10.41
CA GLY A 199 6.23 2.02 9.69
C GLY A 199 4.93 1.87 8.88
N GLN A 200 4.04 2.88 8.91
CA GLN A 200 2.87 2.96 8.04
C GLN A 200 3.13 3.93 6.89
N ALA A 201 2.59 3.63 5.71
CA ALA A 201 2.62 4.55 4.58
C ALA A 201 1.60 5.68 4.80
N SER A 202 1.84 6.85 4.21
CA SER A 202 0.86 7.93 4.13
C SER A 202 0.73 8.42 2.70
N ALA A 203 -0.50 8.67 2.29
CA ALA A 203 -0.82 9.19 0.97
C ALA A 203 -2.02 10.13 0.99
N VAL A 204 -2.06 11.02 0.00
CA VAL A 204 -3.21 11.84 -0.36
C VAL A 204 -3.85 11.24 -1.61
N LEU A 205 -5.18 11.13 -1.60
CA LEU A 205 -5.98 10.88 -2.79
C LEU A 205 -6.69 12.18 -3.19
N LEU A 206 -6.25 12.80 -4.27
CA LEU A 206 -6.92 13.96 -4.86
C LEU A 206 -7.95 13.47 -5.88
N VAL A 207 -9.23 13.83 -5.69
CA VAL A 207 -10.32 13.50 -6.62
C VAL A 207 -10.84 14.81 -7.20
N THR A 208 -10.80 14.99 -8.53
CA THR A 208 -11.24 16.23 -9.19
C THR A 208 -11.65 16.01 -10.65
N ASP A 209 -12.56 16.85 -11.15
CA ASP A 209 -12.95 16.93 -12.56
C ASP A 209 -12.49 18.24 -13.22
N GLY A 210 -11.88 19.14 -12.46
CA GLY A 210 -11.71 20.54 -12.83
C GLY A 210 -10.27 20.95 -13.05
N GLN A 211 -10.09 22.11 -13.67
CA GLN A 211 -8.80 22.79 -13.69
C GLN A 211 -8.56 23.49 -12.35
N PRO A 212 -7.30 23.59 -11.89
CA PRO A 212 -6.99 24.38 -10.71
C PRO A 212 -7.48 25.81 -10.88
N GLN A 213 -8.27 26.28 -9.92
CA GLN A 213 -8.73 27.66 -9.85
C GLN A 213 -8.29 28.22 -8.51
N GLY A 214 -7.57 29.33 -8.57
CA GLY A 214 -7.04 29.98 -7.40
C GLY A 214 -8.19 30.55 -6.59
N PRO A 215 -8.20 30.39 -5.26
CA PRO A 215 -9.14 31.17 -4.46
C PRO A 215 -8.73 32.67 -4.42
N ALA A 216 -7.55 33.00 -4.98
CA ALA A 216 -7.05 34.32 -5.34
C ALA A 216 -5.99 34.17 -6.45
N ASP A 217 -5.65 35.24 -7.16
CA ASP A 217 -4.63 35.25 -8.23
C ASP A 217 -3.23 34.79 -7.76
N ARG A 218 -2.94 34.90 -6.45
CA ARG A 218 -1.65 34.54 -5.84
C ARG A 218 -1.83 34.01 -4.42
N CYS A 219 -1.09 32.96 -4.09
CA CYS A 219 -0.88 32.47 -2.73
C CYS A 219 0.56 32.81 -2.29
N GLY A 220 0.76 34.03 -1.80
CA GLY A 220 2.09 34.58 -1.54
C GLY A 220 2.84 34.82 -2.86
N ALA A 221 4.00 34.19 -3.03
CA ALA A 221 4.76 34.26 -4.28
C ALA A 221 4.33 33.22 -5.33
N VAL A 222 3.40 32.34 -4.98
CA VAL A 222 2.98 31.21 -5.81
C VAL A 222 1.70 31.54 -6.57
N ASP A 223 1.63 31.11 -7.82
CA ASP A 223 0.41 31.07 -8.61
C ASP A 223 -0.36 29.78 -8.28
N PRO A 224 -1.52 29.84 -7.60
CA PRO A 224 -2.26 28.63 -7.23
C PRO A 224 -2.94 27.94 -8.42
N GLU A 225 -2.98 28.57 -9.59
CA GLU A 225 -3.53 28.00 -10.83
C GLU A 225 -2.46 27.31 -11.68
N ASP A 226 -1.18 27.61 -11.43
CA ASP A 226 -0.07 27.03 -12.20
C ASP A 226 0.11 25.53 -11.88
N PRO A 227 -0.07 24.63 -12.88
CA PRO A 227 0.15 23.20 -12.70
C PRO A 227 1.56 22.85 -12.20
N ALA A 228 2.57 23.64 -12.57
CA ALA A 228 3.94 23.43 -12.10
C ALA A 228 4.09 23.72 -10.60
N ALA A 229 3.40 24.73 -10.08
CA ALA A 229 3.38 25.03 -8.66
C ALA A 229 2.70 23.92 -7.84
N ILE A 230 1.58 23.40 -8.32
CA ILE A 230 0.85 22.29 -7.67
C ILE A 230 1.68 21.01 -7.71
N ALA A 231 2.32 20.71 -8.84
CA ALA A 231 3.22 19.57 -8.97
C ALA A 231 4.44 19.70 -8.04
N ALA A 232 5.02 20.90 -7.91
CA ALA A 232 6.11 21.14 -6.97
C ALA A 232 5.68 20.91 -5.51
N LEU A 233 4.44 21.28 -5.15
CA LEU A 233 3.85 21.00 -3.84
C LEU A 233 3.70 19.49 -3.61
N ALA A 234 3.18 18.75 -4.59
CA ALA A 234 3.08 17.29 -4.53
C ALA A 234 4.46 16.62 -4.35
N ARG A 235 5.46 17.10 -5.10
CA ARG A 235 6.85 16.64 -5.00
C ARG A 235 7.45 16.88 -3.63
N ALA A 236 7.23 18.07 -3.05
CA ALA A 236 7.72 18.37 -1.70
C ALA A 236 7.14 17.40 -0.66
N GLY A 237 5.88 17.01 -0.80
CA GLY A 237 5.25 15.96 0.01
C GLY A 237 5.92 14.60 -0.20
N ALA A 238 6.11 14.19 -1.45
CA ALA A 238 6.71 12.90 -1.79
C ALA A 238 8.17 12.77 -1.33
N ASP A 239 8.95 13.85 -1.45
CA ASP A 239 10.36 13.89 -1.05
C ASP A 239 10.55 13.96 0.48
N GLY A 240 9.49 14.26 1.25
CA GLY A 240 9.60 14.38 2.71
C GLY A 240 10.53 15.53 3.14
N VAL A 241 10.35 16.71 2.54
CA VAL A 241 11.25 17.85 2.79
C VAL A 241 11.18 18.34 4.24
N ASN A 242 12.26 18.96 4.73
CA ASN A 242 12.34 19.54 6.08
C ASN A 242 12.16 18.53 7.24
N GLY A 243 12.53 17.27 7.03
CA GLY A 243 12.41 16.22 8.05
C GLY A 243 10.97 15.76 8.29
N LEU A 244 10.05 16.07 7.37
CA LEU A 244 8.71 15.51 7.35
C LEU A 244 8.76 14.11 6.72
N PRO A 245 7.98 13.13 7.22
CA PRO A 245 7.84 11.86 6.52
C PRO A 245 7.25 12.05 5.12
N PRO A 246 7.65 11.21 4.16
CA PRO A 246 7.16 11.29 2.78
C PRO A 246 5.66 10.96 2.70
N VAL A 247 4.95 11.70 1.86
CA VAL A 247 3.53 11.53 1.57
C VAL A 247 3.33 11.47 0.07
N ARG A 248 2.84 10.33 -0.44
CA ARG A 248 2.57 10.18 -1.88
C ARG A 248 1.26 10.89 -2.24
N THR A 249 1.16 11.40 -3.48
CA THR A 249 -0.09 11.98 -3.99
C THR A 249 -0.60 11.18 -5.18
N PHE A 250 -1.76 10.59 -5.02
CA PHE A 250 -2.52 9.93 -6.08
C PHE A 250 -3.61 10.86 -6.59
N VAL A 251 -3.89 10.81 -7.88
CA VAL A 251 -4.92 11.64 -8.51
C VAL A 251 -5.94 10.75 -9.21
N ILE A 252 -7.22 10.93 -8.88
CA ILE A 252 -8.34 10.41 -9.65
C ILE A 252 -8.95 11.58 -10.43
N GLY A 253 -8.86 11.49 -11.75
CA GLY A 253 -9.40 12.46 -12.67
C GLY A 253 -10.74 12.01 -13.23
N LEU A 254 -11.79 12.79 -13.00
CA LEU A 254 -13.14 12.54 -13.53
C LEU A 254 -13.32 13.18 -14.92
N PRO A 255 -14.38 12.82 -15.67
CA PRO A 255 -14.64 13.41 -16.98
C PRO A 255 -14.71 14.95 -16.93
N GLY A 256 -13.79 15.61 -17.64
CA GLY A 256 -13.62 17.07 -17.64
C GLY A 256 -12.22 17.52 -17.24
N VAL A 257 -11.48 16.67 -16.51
CA VAL A 257 -10.15 17.02 -16.00
C VAL A 257 -9.13 17.23 -17.12
N ASP A 258 -8.22 18.19 -16.94
CA ASP A 258 -7.00 18.26 -17.78
C ASP A 258 -6.09 17.09 -17.41
N GLN A 259 -6.08 16.08 -18.29
CA GLN A 259 -5.31 14.85 -18.10
C GLN A 259 -3.81 15.11 -17.94
N ARG A 260 -3.25 16.07 -18.67
CA ARG A 260 -1.83 16.42 -18.58
C ARG A 260 -1.52 16.98 -17.20
N ILE A 261 -2.37 17.86 -16.67
CA ILE A 261 -2.22 18.41 -15.31
C ILE A 261 -2.34 17.29 -14.27
N ALA A 262 -3.36 16.44 -14.38
CA ALA A 262 -3.58 15.33 -13.45
C ALA A 262 -2.38 14.37 -13.41
N HIS A 263 -1.88 13.94 -14.57
CA HIS A 263 -0.68 13.10 -14.67
C HIS A 263 0.56 13.81 -14.12
N GLN A 264 0.73 15.11 -14.39
CA GLN A 264 1.85 15.89 -13.88
C GLN A 264 1.88 15.93 -12.35
N ILE A 265 0.73 16.14 -11.70
CA ILE A 265 0.61 16.16 -10.24
C ILE A 265 0.89 14.78 -9.65
N ALA A 266 0.29 13.72 -10.22
CA ALA A 266 0.50 12.35 -9.77
C ALA A 266 1.98 11.93 -9.87
N ALA A 267 2.61 12.19 -11.02
CA ALA A 267 4.03 11.94 -11.30
C ALA A 267 4.94 12.67 -10.30
N ALA A 268 4.66 13.95 -10.05
CA ALA A 268 5.42 14.73 -9.10
C ALA A 268 5.21 14.24 -7.65
N GLY A 269 4.01 13.77 -7.33
CA GLY A 269 3.63 13.20 -6.04
C GLY A 269 4.19 11.80 -5.74
N GLY A 270 5.15 11.29 -6.53
CA GLY A 270 5.78 10.00 -6.30
C GLY A 270 4.91 8.79 -6.69
N THR A 271 3.98 8.99 -7.63
CA THR A 271 3.13 7.95 -8.22
C THR A 271 3.26 7.98 -9.74
N ASP A 272 2.92 6.93 -10.48
CA ASP A 272 3.23 6.90 -11.92
C ASP A 272 2.38 7.90 -12.74
N ALA A 273 1.06 7.82 -12.57
CA ALA A 273 0.11 8.54 -13.39
C ALA A 273 -1.23 8.67 -12.66
N ALA A 274 -1.96 9.75 -12.94
CA ALA A 274 -3.36 9.87 -12.54
C ALA A 274 -4.19 8.73 -13.12
N VAL A 275 -5.21 8.30 -12.37
CA VAL A 275 -6.21 7.37 -12.86
C VAL A 275 -7.39 8.17 -13.38
N LEU A 276 -7.62 8.05 -14.69
CA LEU A 276 -8.69 8.75 -15.38
C LEU A 276 -9.89 7.83 -15.44
N VAL A 277 -11.01 8.30 -14.90
CA VAL A 277 -12.23 7.51 -14.81
C VAL A 277 -13.17 7.90 -15.94
N GLY A 278 -13.60 6.90 -16.71
CA GLY A 278 -14.54 7.04 -17.81
C GLY A 278 -16.00 7.10 -17.34
N ALA A 279 -16.88 7.55 -18.22
CA ALA A 279 -18.30 7.76 -17.91
C ALA A 279 -19.12 6.46 -17.71
N THR A 280 -18.59 5.28 -18.02
CA THR A 280 -19.39 4.04 -18.11
C THR A 280 -19.05 2.97 -17.08
N ASN A 281 -17.91 3.03 -16.37
CA ASN A 281 -17.55 2.03 -15.36
C ASN A 281 -16.79 2.59 -14.15
N THR A 282 -17.28 3.73 -13.65
CA THR A 282 -16.59 4.52 -12.63
C THR A 282 -16.22 3.74 -11.38
N ALA A 283 -17.12 2.93 -10.84
CA ALA A 283 -16.88 2.23 -9.58
C ALA A 283 -15.72 1.22 -9.67
N ALA A 284 -15.64 0.44 -10.75
CA ALA A 284 -14.58 -0.53 -10.95
C ALA A 284 -13.23 0.15 -11.23
N GLU A 285 -13.23 1.22 -12.03
CA GLU A 285 -12.03 2.00 -12.32
C GLU A 285 -11.49 2.70 -11.09
N PHE A 286 -12.37 3.25 -10.24
CA PHE A 286 -12.03 3.86 -8.97
C PHE A 286 -11.48 2.84 -7.97
N GLN A 287 -12.09 1.65 -7.87
CA GLN A 287 -11.55 0.56 -7.05
C GLN A 287 -10.18 0.07 -7.55
N ASN A 288 -9.99 -0.05 -8.86
CA ASN A 288 -8.70 -0.43 -9.45
C ASN A 288 -7.64 0.67 -9.22
N ALA A 289 -8.03 1.93 -9.29
CA ALA A 289 -7.18 3.06 -8.92
C ALA A 289 -6.68 2.91 -7.48
N LEU A 290 -7.61 2.59 -6.57
CA LEU A 290 -7.32 2.51 -5.15
C LEU A 290 -6.56 1.24 -4.75
N ALA A 291 -6.74 0.14 -5.46
CA ALA A 291 -5.88 -1.04 -5.32
C ALA A 291 -4.41 -0.74 -5.67
N LYS A 292 -4.16 0.11 -6.67
CA LYS A 292 -2.80 0.62 -6.94
C LYS A 292 -2.28 1.50 -5.80
N VAL A 293 -3.15 2.35 -5.24
CA VAL A 293 -2.81 3.26 -4.14
C VAL A 293 -2.44 2.52 -2.86
N THR A 294 -3.12 1.42 -2.55
CA THR A 294 -2.93 0.64 -1.32
C THR A 294 -1.78 -0.36 -1.39
N GLY A 295 -1.03 -0.41 -2.50
CA GLY A 295 0.03 -1.41 -2.70
C GLY A 295 -0.52 -2.84 -2.80
N GLN A 296 -1.84 -2.99 -2.99
CA GLN A 296 -2.53 -4.26 -3.15
C GLN A 296 -2.54 -4.73 -4.61
N ALA A 297 -1.97 -3.94 -5.51
CA ALA A 297 -1.73 -4.34 -6.88
C ALA A 297 -0.44 -5.18 -6.94
N LEU A 298 -0.55 -6.47 -6.67
CA LEU A 298 0.46 -7.40 -7.17
C LEU A 298 0.44 -7.31 -8.71
N PRO A 299 1.57 -7.01 -9.38
CA PRO A 299 1.58 -7.03 -10.83
C PRO A 299 1.28 -8.45 -11.31
N CYS A 300 0.43 -8.59 -12.34
CA CYS A 300 0.17 -9.92 -12.93
C CYS A 300 1.41 -10.45 -13.67
N GLU A 301 2.36 -9.57 -13.95
CA GLU A 301 3.59 -9.88 -14.66
C GLU A 301 4.75 -9.65 -13.70
N LEU A 302 5.56 -10.68 -13.50
CA LEU A 302 6.69 -10.71 -12.59
C LEU A 302 7.96 -10.82 -13.43
N GLU A 303 8.83 -9.82 -13.35
CA GLU A 303 10.11 -9.87 -14.05
C GLU A 303 11.02 -10.93 -13.43
N ILE A 304 11.65 -11.75 -14.27
CA ILE A 304 12.64 -12.71 -13.82
C ILE A 304 14.00 -12.00 -13.76
N PRO A 305 14.67 -11.88 -12.60
CA PRO A 305 15.90 -11.12 -12.48
C PRO A 305 16.98 -11.59 -13.46
N SER A 306 17.59 -10.66 -14.20
CA SER A 306 18.61 -10.96 -15.22
C SER A 306 19.86 -11.65 -14.68
N GLN A 307 20.12 -11.59 -13.36
CA GLN A 307 21.17 -12.36 -12.69
C GLN A 307 20.92 -13.87 -12.75
N VAL A 308 19.70 -14.29 -13.06
CA VAL A 308 19.27 -15.68 -13.25
C VAL A 308 19.48 -16.16 -14.70
N ALA A 309 19.66 -15.24 -15.66
CA ALA A 309 19.99 -15.58 -17.05
C ALA A 309 21.46 -16.02 -17.23
N GLY A 310 22.26 -16.03 -16.15
CA GLY A 310 23.65 -16.47 -16.10
C GLY A 310 23.82 -17.97 -15.86
N GLY A 311 23.20 -18.82 -16.69
CA GLY A 311 23.64 -20.20 -16.96
C GLY A 311 23.66 -21.24 -15.83
N GLN A 312 23.01 -21.02 -14.69
CA GLN A 312 22.93 -22.02 -13.59
C GLN A 312 21.50 -22.41 -13.20
N VAL A 313 20.48 -21.82 -13.84
CA VAL A 313 19.08 -21.98 -13.47
C VAL A 313 18.28 -22.53 -14.65
N SER A 314 17.51 -23.58 -14.39
CA SER A 314 16.62 -24.23 -15.34
C SER A 314 15.24 -23.58 -15.30
N PHE A 315 14.82 -22.94 -16.39
CA PHE A 315 13.44 -22.43 -16.53
C PHE A 315 12.41 -23.55 -16.77
N ARG A 316 12.87 -24.81 -16.87
CA ARG A 316 12.00 -26.00 -16.94
C ARG A 316 11.57 -26.47 -15.56
N ASP A 317 12.33 -26.14 -14.52
CA ASP A 317 12.11 -26.60 -13.15
C ASP A 317 11.71 -25.39 -12.29
N VAL A 318 10.46 -24.94 -12.46
CA VAL A 318 9.96 -23.73 -11.77
C VAL A 318 8.71 -24.04 -10.98
N ASN A 319 8.76 -23.72 -9.69
CA ASN A 319 7.58 -23.71 -8.83
C ASN A 319 7.21 -22.28 -8.48
N VAL A 320 5.98 -21.89 -8.85
CA VAL A 320 5.39 -20.65 -8.35
C VAL A 320 4.56 -21.00 -7.15
N LEU A 321 4.98 -20.50 -6.02
CA LEU A 321 4.29 -20.68 -4.77
C LEU A 321 3.43 -19.44 -4.47
N PHE A 322 2.16 -19.65 -4.15
CA PHE A 322 1.14 -18.62 -4.01
C PHE A 322 0.42 -18.75 -2.67
N ALA A 323 0.28 -17.64 -1.96
CA ALA A 323 -0.51 -17.59 -0.73
C ALA A 323 -1.40 -16.35 -0.74
N LEU A 324 -2.65 -16.51 -0.32
CA LEU A 324 -3.63 -15.43 -0.17
C LEU A 324 -4.13 -15.37 1.27
N ASP A 325 -4.31 -14.17 1.81
CA ASP A 325 -5.04 -13.93 3.08
C ASP A 325 -4.56 -14.77 4.28
N GLY A 326 -3.25 -15.07 4.32
CA GLY A 326 -2.66 -15.89 5.37
C GLY A 326 -2.94 -17.40 5.26
N ALA A 327 -3.54 -17.85 4.17
CA ALA A 327 -3.66 -19.26 3.83
C ALA A 327 -2.29 -19.92 3.63
N PRO A 328 -2.18 -21.25 3.80
CA PRO A 328 -0.98 -21.99 3.46
C PRO A 328 -0.56 -21.73 2.01
N GLN A 329 0.74 -21.74 1.79
CA GLN A 329 1.30 -21.53 0.47
C GLN A 329 1.04 -22.76 -0.42
N GLU A 330 0.47 -22.54 -1.59
CA GLU A 330 0.15 -23.59 -2.57
C GLU A 330 1.01 -23.43 -3.83
N VAL A 331 1.25 -24.54 -4.53
CA VAL A 331 1.94 -24.51 -5.82
C VAL A 331 0.94 -24.16 -6.92
N LEU A 332 1.14 -23.03 -7.60
CA LEU A 332 0.37 -22.68 -8.79
C LEU A 332 0.86 -23.47 -10.01
N PRO A 333 -0.04 -24.12 -10.76
CA PRO A 333 0.34 -24.85 -11.95
C PRO A 333 0.74 -23.89 -13.08
N GLN A 334 1.70 -24.30 -13.90
CA GLN A 334 1.96 -23.64 -15.17
C GLN A 334 0.81 -23.94 -16.15
N SER A 335 0.19 -22.92 -16.72
CA SER A 335 -0.90 -23.01 -17.68
C SER A 335 -0.63 -22.09 -18.88
N PRO A 336 0.02 -22.58 -19.93
CA PRO A 336 0.32 -21.78 -21.12
C PRO A 336 -0.92 -21.19 -21.80
N GLY A 337 -2.05 -21.92 -21.79
CA GLY A 337 -3.34 -21.49 -22.34
C GLY A 337 -4.17 -20.61 -21.40
N CYS A 338 -3.84 -20.60 -20.10
CA CYS A 338 -4.61 -19.91 -19.08
C CYS A 338 -6.12 -20.23 -19.06
N ASP A 339 -6.46 -21.51 -19.29
CA ASP A 339 -7.83 -22.03 -19.23
C ASP A 339 -8.37 -22.16 -17.78
N GLY A 340 -7.62 -21.66 -16.78
CA GLY A 340 -7.93 -21.70 -15.36
C GLY A 340 -6.88 -20.96 -14.52
N PRO A 341 -6.87 -21.14 -13.18
CA PRO A 341 -5.81 -20.63 -12.33
C PRO A 341 -4.45 -21.21 -12.71
N GLY A 342 -3.41 -20.38 -12.72
CA GLY A 342 -2.06 -20.77 -13.03
C GLY A 342 -1.19 -19.58 -13.45
N TRP A 343 -0.07 -19.89 -14.07
CA TRP A 343 0.86 -18.91 -14.61
C TRP A 343 1.46 -19.38 -15.94
N ARG A 344 1.99 -18.47 -16.75
CA ARG A 344 2.71 -18.78 -17.98
C ARG A 344 3.92 -17.89 -18.14
N TYR A 345 4.88 -18.31 -18.96
CA TYR A 345 5.94 -17.42 -19.42
C TYR A 345 5.44 -16.43 -20.47
N ASP A 346 6.13 -15.30 -20.58
CA ASP A 346 6.00 -14.35 -21.69
C ASP A 346 6.43 -14.98 -23.02
N ASP A 347 7.61 -15.59 -23.03
CA ASP A 347 8.18 -16.36 -24.14
C ASP A 347 8.59 -17.74 -23.60
N PRO A 348 7.99 -18.85 -24.07
CA PRO A 348 8.29 -20.19 -23.56
C PRO A 348 9.71 -20.66 -23.90
N ASP A 349 10.35 -20.08 -24.91
CA ASP A 349 11.70 -20.46 -25.35
C ASP A 349 12.78 -19.59 -24.68
N ARG A 350 12.45 -18.34 -24.32
CA ARG A 350 13.36 -17.40 -23.64
C ARG A 350 12.61 -16.51 -22.65
N PRO A 351 12.20 -17.05 -21.50
CA PRO A 351 11.37 -16.32 -20.58
C PRO A 351 12.13 -15.13 -19.97
N THR A 352 11.54 -13.95 -20.06
CA THR A 352 12.01 -12.74 -19.36
C THR A 352 11.07 -12.32 -18.24
N ALA A 353 9.83 -12.81 -18.29
CA ALA A 353 8.81 -12.54 -17.29
C ALA A 353 7.86 -13.73 -17.12
N LEU A 354 7.20 -13.76 -15.97
CA LEU A 354 6.17 -14.72 -15.62
C LEU A 354 4.84 -13.98 -15.50
N THR A 355 3.84 -14.40 -16.27
CA THR A 355 2.50 -13.82 -16.26
C THR A 355 1.51 -14.74 -15.57
N LEU A 356 0.86 -14.27 -14.52
CA LEU A 356 -0.27 -14.95 -13.88
C LEU A 356 -1.45 -15.03 -14.86
N CYS A 357 -2.11 -16.18 -14.90
CA CYS A 357 -3.34 -16.33 -15.66
C CYS A 357 -4.44 -15.41 -15.11
N PRO A 358 -5.40 -14.96 -15.95
CA PRO A 358 -6.40 -13.97 -15.54
C PRO A 358 -7.13 -14.33 -14.23
N ALA A 359 -7.56 -15.58 -14.07
CA ALA A 359 -8.22 -16.06 -12.86
C ALA A 359 -7.35 -15.94 -11.60
N THR A 360 -6.06 -16.30 -11.70
CA THR A 360 -5.11 -16.17 -10.58
C THR A 360 -4.80 -14.72 -10.28
N CYS A 361 -4.62 -13.89 -11.31
CA CYS A 361 -4.33 -12.48 -11.09
C CYS A 361 -5.54 -11.75 -10.48
N GLU A 362 -6.76 -12.05 -10.91
CA GLU A 362 -7.97 -11.52 -10.29
C GLU A 362 -8.09 -11.96 -8.83
N ALA A 363 -7.83 -13.23 -8.53
CA ALA A 363 -7.79 -13.74 -7.16
C ALA A 363 -6.77 -12.98 -6.31
N ALA A 364 -5.53 -12.82 -6.80
CA ALA A 364 -4.46 -12.06 -6.13
C ALA A 364 -4.84 -10.60 -5.89
N ARG A 365 -5.48 -9.94 -6.87
CA ARG A 365 -5.96 -8.55 -6.78
C ARG A 365 -7.19 -8.37 -5.90
N SER A 366 -7.91 -9.46 -5.62
CA SER A 366 -9.11 -9.46 -4.78
C SER A 366 -8.80 -9.80 -3.31
N ALA A 367 -7.67 -10.46 -3.06
CA ALA A 367 -7.22 -10.81 -1.73
C ALA A 367 -6.79 -9.57 -0.95
N SER A 368 -6.96 -9.61 0.36
CA SER A 368 -6.43 -8.60 1.26
C SER A 368 -4.90 -8.67 1.32
N ALA A 369 -4.32 -9.87 1.33
CA ALA A 369 -2.87 -10.13 1.27
C ALA A 369 -2.54 -11.14 0.16
N ALA A 370 -1.48 -10.90 -0.61
CA ALA A 370 -0.98 -11.85 -1.61
C ALA A 370 0.55 -11.96 -1.54
N ARG A 371 1.05 -13.20 -1.58
CA ARG A 371 2.49 -13.50 -1.63
C ARG A 371 2.77 -14.44 -2.78
N ILE A 372 3.74 -14.08 -3.63
CA ILE A 372 4.26 -14.93 -4.68
C ILE A 372 5.74 -15.18 -4.45
N GLN A 373 6.13 -16.45 -4.44
CA GLN A 373 7.53 -16.85 -4.46
C GLN A 373 7.76 -17.70 -5.69
N ILE A 374 8.75 -17.34 -6.48
CA ILE A 374 9.19 -18.10 -7.63
C ILE A 374 10.45 -18.84 -7.21
N LEU A 375 10.35 -20.16 -7.16
CA LEU A 375 11.46 -21.08 -6.95
C LEU A 375 11.95 -21.54 -8.31
N LEU A 376 13.20 -21.23 -8.62
CA LEU A 376 13.85 -21.63 -9.85
C LEU A 376 14.88 -22.72 -9.56
N GLY A 377 14.71 -23.88 -10.19
CA GLY A 377 15.56 -25.04 -10.04
C GLY A 377 16.92 -24.88 -10.71
N CYS A 378 17.90 -25.66 -10.25
CA CYS A 378 19.23 -25.69 -10.83
C CYS A 378 19.26 -26.52 -12.12
N GLU A 379 20.09 -26.17 -13.10
CA GLU A 379 20.44 -27.15 -14.13
C GLU A 379 21.20 -28.34 -13.53
N THR A 380 20.87 -29.55 -13.96
CA THR A 380 21.62 -30.75 -13.54
C THR A 380 23.02 -30.68 -14.12
N VAL A 381 24.03 -30.52 -13.25
CA VAL A 381 25.44 -30.60 -13.66
C VAL A 381 25.79 -32.06 -13.98
N ILE A 382 25.80 -32.41 -15.26
CA ILE A 382 26.33 -33.69 -15.72
C ILE A 382 27.87 -33.57 -15.70
N ARG A 383 28.53 -34.41 -14.90
CA ARG A 383 29.99 -34.57 -14.93
C ARG A 383 30.41 -35.76 -15.76
#